data_AF-A0A7L0YX91-F1
#
_entry.id   AF-A0A7L0YX91-F1
#
_cell.length_a   1.000
_cell.length_b   1.000
_cell.length_c   1.000
_cell.angle_alpha   90.00
_cell.angle_beta   90.00
_cell.angle_gamma   90.00
#
_symmetry.space_group_name_H-M   'P 1'
#
loop_
_entity.id
_entity.type
_entity.pdbx_description
1 polymer ?
#
loop_
_entity_poly.entity_id
_entity_poly.type
_entity_poly.pdbx_seq_one_letter_code
_entity_poly.pdbx_strand_id
1 'polypeptide(L)'
;MDLLQSLQLLARDNLTFFSPSAASSATSGASGTSRRFADAFSALLRHGRHLGPALAHLSQVAPNYDLDEATPGNGYRSLIQ
;
A
#
# COMPACT_ATOMS: atom_id res chain seq x y z
N MET A 1 -7.46 10.10 6.67
CA MET A 1 -6.57 8.98 6.29
C MET A 1 -6.82 8.70 4.84
N ASP A 2 -5.86 8.97 3.98
CA ASP A 2 -5.97 8.58 2.57
C ASP A 2 -5.83 7.05 2.43
N LEU A 3 -6.13 6.51 1.24
CA LEU A 3 -6.06 5.08 0.96
C LEU A 3 -4.66 4.51 1.20
N LEU A 4 -3.61 5.26 0.86
CA LEU A 4 -2.23 4.83 0.97
C LEU A 4 -1.79 4.72 2.44
N GLN A 5 -2.16 5.70 3.27
CA GLN A 5 -1.94 5.68 4.71
C GLN A 5 -2.70 4.51 5.37
N SER A 6 -3.94 4.27 4.95
CA SER A 6 -4.75 3.16 5.46
C SER A 6 -4.12 1.81 5.14
N LEU A 7 -3.63 1.64 3.90
CA LEU A 7 -2.91 0.45 3.47
C LEU A 7 -1.60 0.26 4.24
N GLN A 8 -0.85 1.35 4.48
CA GLN A 8 0.39 1.30 5.25
C GLN A 8 0.15 0.91 6.71
N LEU A 9 -0.89 1.43 7.36
CA LEU A 9 -1.25 1.02 8.73
C LEU A 9 -1.65 -0.46 8.77
N LEU A 10 -2.56 -0.87 7.88
CA LEU A 10 -2.99 -2.27 7.78
C LEU A 10 -1.78 -3.20 7.60
N ALA A 11 -0.87 -2.87 6.69
CA ALA A 11 0.30 -3.69 6.42
C ALA A 11 1.27 -3.72 7.62
N ARG A 12 1.40 -2.63 8.36
CA ARG A 12 2.27 -2.56 9.55
C ARG A 12 1.73 -3.37 10.73
N ASP A 13 0.43 -3.28 10.97
CA ASP A 13 -0.23 -4.03 12.03
C ASP A 13 -0.16 -5.54 11.76
N ASN A 14 -0.47 -5.93 10.53
CA ASN A 14 -0.41 -7.34 10.13
C ASN A 14 1.03 -7.87 10.08
N LEU A 15 2.00 -7.07 9.64
CA LEU A 15 3.41 -7.46 9.71
C LEU A 15 3.81 -7.77 11.16
N THR A 16 3.40 -6.94 12.11
CA THR A 16 3.69 -7.15 13.54
C THR A 16 3.04 -8.44 14.06
N PHE A 17 1.79 -8.70 13.66
CA PHE A 17 1.04 -9.89 14.06
C PHE A 17 1.64 -11.19 13.49
N PHE A 18 2.02 -11.20 12.22
CA PHE A 18 2.53 -12.39 11.53
C PHE A 18 4.05 -12.60 11.68
N SER A 19 4.77 -11.60 12.15
CA SER A 19 6.20 -11.73 12.42
C SER A 19 6.41 -12.74 13.56
N PRO A 20 7.24 -13.78 13.35
CA PRO A 20 7.49 -14.75 14.40
C PRO A 20 8.17 -14.06 15.58
N SER A 21 7.51 -14.07 16.75
CA SER A 21 8.15 -13.68 18.01
C SER A 21 9.20 -14.73 18.36
N ALA A 22 10.37 -14.28 18.82
CA ALA A 22 11.46 -15.16 19.27
C ALA A 22 11.05 -16.13 20.40
N ALA A 23 9.87 -15.95 21.02
CA ALA A 23 9.41 -16.68 22.20
C ALA A 23 8.55 -17.93 21.95
N SER A 24 8.07 -18.22 20.73
CA SER A 24 7.19 -19.38 20.50
C SER A 24 7.83 -20.42 19.57
N SER A 25 8.63 -21.30 20.16
CA SER A 25 9.26 -22.46 19.50
C SER A 25 8.32 -23.66 19.26
N ALA A 26 7.00 -23.52 19.34
CA ALA A 26 6.10 -24.67 19.42
C ALA A 26 4.89 -24.60 18.49
N THR A 27 5.09 -24.62 17.16
CA THR A 27 4.21 -25.32 16.20
C THR A 27 4.77 -25.19 14.77
N SER A 28 5.40 -26.26 14.30
CA SER A 28 6.07 -26.37 13.00
C SER A 28 5.15 -26.24 11.76
N GLY A 29 3.82 -26.13 11.93
CA GLY A 29 2.86 -25.91 10.83
C GLY A 29 2.40 -24.46 10.63
N ALA A 30 2.33 -23.66 11.70
CA ALA A 30 1.91 -22.25 11.64
C ALA A 30 3.01 -21.34 11.05
N SER A 31 4.26 -21.78 11.08
CA SER A 31 5.43 -20.97 10.70
C SER A 31 5.49 -20.61 9.21
N GLY A 32 5.02 -21.47 8.30
CA GLY A 32 5.16 -21.24 6.85
C GLY A 32 4.16 -20.22 6.32
N THR A 33 2.89 -20.31 6.74
CA THR A 33 1.85 -19.37 6.35
C THR A 33 2.05 -18.00 6.99
N SER A 34 2.34 -17.94 8.29
CA SER A 34 2.64 -16.67 8.96
C SER A 34 3.85 -15.98 8.35
N ARG A 35 4.93 -16.71 8.02
CA ARG A 35 6.08 -16.13 7.31
C ARG A 35 5.71 -15.54 5.95
N ARG A 36 4.93 -16.26 5.13
CA ARG A 36 4.46 -15.76 3.84
C ARG A 36 3.62 -14.49 3.98
N PHE A 37 2.76 -14.42 4.99
CA PHE A 37 2.00 -13.19 5.28
C PHE A 37 2.91 -12.05 5.72
N ALA A 38 3.86 -12.30 6.63
CA ALA A 38 4.84 -11.29 7.04
C ALA A 38 5.65 -10.76 5.83
N ASP A 39 6.11 -11.64 4.96
CA ASP A 39 6.81 -11.27 3.73
C ASP A 39 5.93 -10.43 2.80
N ALA A 40 4.66 -10.80 2.63
CA ALA A 40 3.69 -10.06 1.83
C ALA A 40 3.44 -8.66 2.39
N PHE A 41 3.20 -8.52 3.70
CA PHE A 41 2.96 -7.21 4.33
C PHE A 41 4.21 -6.32 4.35
N SER A 42 5.41 -6.93 4.47
CA SER A 42 6.68 -6.23 4.28
C SER A 42 6.84 -5.70 2.85
N ALA A 43 6.48 -6.50 1.84
CA ALA A 43 6.48 -6.06 0.44
C ALA A 43 5.46 -4.94 0.19
N LEU A 44 4.24 -5.04 0.75
CA LEU A 44 3.22 -3.99 0.65
C LEU A 44 3.69 -2.67 1.26
N LEU A 45 4.32 -2.69 2.43
CA LEU A 45 4.91 -1.48 3.03
C LEU A 45 5.98 -0.86 2.14
N ARG A 46 6.85 -1.71 1.57
CA ARG A 46 7.91 -1.25 0.68
C ARG A 46 7.30 -0.60 -0.55
N HIS A 47 6.40 -1.27 -1.26
CA HIS A 47 5.77 -0.74 -2.47
C HIS A 47 4.95 0.53 -2.18
N GLY A 48 4.18 0.54 -1.07
CA GLY A 48 3.42 1.71 -0.65
C GLY A 48 4.30 2.94 -0.40
N ARG A 49 5.51 2.78 0.15
CA ARG A 49 6.47 3.88 0.32
C ARG A 49 7.01 4.43 -1.00
N HIS A 50 7.16 3.58 -2.02
CA HIS A 50 7.63 4.01 -3.35
C HIS A 50 6.50 4.63 -4.19
N LEU A 51 5.25 4.22 -3.96
CA LEU A 51 4.08 4.76 -4.65
C LEU A 51 3.76 6.20 -4.23
N GLY A 52 3.97 6.56 -2.96
CA GLY A 52 3.65 7.90 -2.44
C GLY A 52 4.23 9.05 -3.27
N PRO A 53 5.54 9.09 -3.54
CA PRO A 53 6.15 10.13 -4.36
C PRO A 53 5.62 10.18 -5.81
N ALA A 54 5.39 9.02 -6.42
CA ALA A 54 4.87 8.94 -7.79
C ALA A 54 3.43 9.47 -7.88
N LEU A 55 2.58 9.09 -6.92
CA LEU A 55 1.20 9.60 -6.83
C LEU A 55 1.19 11.09 -6.51
N ALA A 56 2.05 11.57 -5.61
CA ALA A 56 2.16 13.00 -5.30
C ALA A 56 2.56 13.82 -6.53
N HIS A 57 3.55 13.36 -7.30
CA HIS A 57 3.94 13.99 -8.55
C HIS A 57 2.80 13.97 -9.57
N LEU A 58 2.11 12.83 -9.73
CA LEU A 58 0.97 12.71 -10.63
C LEU A 58 -0.14 13.71 -10.27
N SER A 59 -0.49 13.82 -8.98
CA SER A 59 -1.48 14.78 -8.50
C SER A 59 -1.09 16.24 -8.74
N GLN A 60 0.21 16.56 -8.77
CA GLN A 60 0.70 17.91 -9.08
C GLN A 60 0.59 18.25 -10.56
N VAL A 61 0.89 17.31 -11.46
CA VAL A 61 0.91 17.57 -12.91
C VAL A 61 -0.45 17.36 -13.58
N ALA A 62 -1.29 16.51 -13.01
CA ALA A 62 -2.58 16.14 -13.59
C ALA A 62 -3.49 17.33 -13.96
N PRO A 63 -3.61 18.40 -13.15
CA PRO A 63 -4.41 19.57 -13.53
C PRO A 63 -3.95 20.24 -14.83
N ASN A 64 -2.66 20.15 -15.19
CA ASN A 64 -2.13 20.71 -16.44
C ASN A 64 -2.62 19.97 -17.68
N TYR A 65 -3.16 18.76 -17.50
CA TYR A 65 -3.69 17.90 -18.55
C TYR A 65 -5.20 17.71 -18.44
N ASP A 66 -5.86 18.47 -17.55
CA ASP A 66 -7.30 18.53 -17.39
C ASP A 66 -7.88 19.56 -18.37
N LEU A 67 -7.76 19.24 -19.67
CA LEU A 67 -8.00 20.19 -20.78
C LEU A 67 -9.48 20.30 -21.18
N ASP A 68 -10.35 19.43 -20.68
CA ASP A 68 -11.77 19.46 -20.95
C ASP A 68 -12.55 18.93 -19.74
N GLU A 69 -13.10 19.87 -18.96
CA GLU A 69 -13.90 19.62 -17.77
C GLU A 69 -15.30 19.05 -18.08
N ALA A 70 -15.77 19.16 -19.33
CA ALA A 70 -17.11 18.73 -19.73
C ALA A 70 -17.20 17.22 -20.00
N THR A 71 -16.07 16.53 -20.18
CA THR A 71 -16.02 15.09 -20.40
C THR A 71 -15.78 14.34 -19.07
N PRO A 72 -16.77 13.61 -18.54
CA PRO A 72 -16.60 12.84 -17.31
C PRO A 72 -15.53 11.75 -17.47
N GLY A 73 -14.63 11.62 -16.50
CA GLY A 73 -13.55 10.62 -16.55
C GLY A 73 -12.45 10.92 -17.56
N ASN A 74 -12.44 12.12 -18.16
CA ASN A 74 -11.36 12.58 -19.03
C ASN A 74 -10.05 12.77 -18.24
N GLY A 75 -8.94 12.46 -18.91
CA GLY A 75 -7.61 12.73 -18.41
C GLY A 75 -7.26 12.02 -17.11
N TYR A 76 -6.46 12.69 -16.28
CA TYR A 76 -5.93 12.13 -15.04
C TYR A 76 -6.92 12.15 -13.86
N ARG A 77 -8.12 12.75 -13.98
CA ARG A 77 -9.10 12.80 -12.89
C ARG A 77 -9.48 11.41 -12.38
N SER A 78 -9.59 10.44 -13.29
CA SER A 78 -9.88 9.03 -12.98
C SER A 78 -8.74 8.30 -12.25
N LEU A 79 -7.53 8.88 -12.20
CA LEU A 79 -6.38 8.32 -11.50
C LEU A 79 -6.16 8.90 -10.09
N ILE A 80 -6.84 10.01 -9.76
CA ILE A 80 -6.59 10.78 -8.52
C ILE A 80 -7.80 10.75 -7.58
N GLN A 81 -9.01 10.51 -8.10
CA GLN A 81 -10.24 10.30 -7.31
C GLN A 81 -10.33 8.88 -6.75
#